data_AF-A0A351T0Z9-F1
#
_entry.id   AF-A0A351T0Z9-F1
#
_cell.length_a   1.000
_cell.length_b   1.000
_cell.length_c   1.000
_cell.angle_alpha   90.00
_cell.angle_beta   90.00
_cell.angle_gamma   90.00
#
_symmetry.space_group_name_H-M   'P 1'
#
loop_
_entity.id
_entity.type
_entity.pdbx_description
1 polymer ?
#
loop_
_entity_poly.entity_id
_entity_poly.type
_entity_poly.pdbx_seq_one_letter_code
_entity_poly.pdbx_strand_id
1 'polypeptide(L)' 'MTEKWTPQSWRNKPIVQVPTYPDQNGLEQAEAQLRTFPPLVFAGEARNLKQELAAVARGEAFLLQG' A
#
# COMPACT_ATOMS: atom_id res chain seq x y z
N MET A 1 23.64 8.12 1.67
CA MET A 1 22.57 8.86 2.38
C MET A 1 21.29 8.07 2.22
N THR A 2 20.60 7.72 3.29
CA THR A 2 19.33 6.98 3.21
C THR A 2 18.29 7.89 2.57
N GLU A 3 17.76 7.53 1.40
CA GLU A 3 16.64 8.26 0.80
C GLU A 3 15.45 8.24 1.78
N LYS A 4 14.87 9.41 2.04
CA LYS A 4 13.69 9.53 2.91
C LYS A 4 12.50 8.90 2.21
N TRP A 5 11.87 7.92 2.86
CA TRP A 5 10.68 7.27 2.33
C TRP A 5 9.51 8.26 2.20
N THR A 6 8.84 8.21 1.05
CA THR A 6 7.55 8.88 0.78
C THR A 6 6.66 7.96 -0.06
N PRO A 7 5.33 8.14 -0.05
CA PRO A 7 4.43 7.39 -0.93
C PRO A 7 4.75 7.49 -2.42
N GLN A 8 5.49 8.51 -2.86
CA GLN A 8 5.90 8.70 -4.26
C GLN A 8 7.27 8.09 -4.57
N SER A 9 8.11 7.81 -3.55
CA SER A 9 9.50 7.36 -3.72
C SER A 9 9.66 6.05 -4.49
N TRP A 10 8.64 5.18 -4.52
CA TRP A 10 8.67 3.91 -5.27
C TRP A 10 8.73 4.13 -6.79
N ARG A 11 8.22 5.26 -7.31
CA ARG A 11 8.21 5.56 -8.75
C ARG A 11 9.63 5.72 -9.34
N ASN A 12 10.63 5.92 -8.48
CA ASN A 12 12.04 6.02 -8.87
C ASN A 12 12.76 4.66 -8.88
N LYS A 13 12.06 3.55 -8.62
CA LYS A 13 12.63 2.20 -8.57
C LYS A 13 12.17 1.40 -9.80
N PRO A 14 12.92 0.36 -10.22
CA PRO A 14 12.45 -0.57 -11.24
C PRO A 14 11.14 -1.22 -10.82
N ILE A 15 10.16 -1.25 -11.73
CA ILE A 15 8.82 -1.81 -11.50
C ILE A 15 8.49 -2.83 -12.59
N VAL A 16 7.67 -3.81 -12.22
CA VAL A 16 7.19 -4.88 -13.11
C VAL A 16 5.67 -4.94 -13.05
N GLN A 17 5.04 -5.51 -14.08
CA GLN A 17 3.58 -5.74 -14.13
C GLN A 17 2.72 -4.46 -14.05
N VAL A 18 3.27 -3.30 -14.42
CA VAL A 18 2.50 -2.04 -14.54
C VAL A 18 2.14 -1.81 -16.00
N PRO A 19 0.86 -1.54 -16.33
CA PRO A 19 0.46 -1.28 -17.71
C PRO A 19 1.02 0.06 -18.20
N THR A 20 1.24 0.16 -19.51
CA THR A 20 1.51 1.44 -20.17
C THR A 20 0.19 2.16 -20.40
N TYR A 21 -0.02 3.28 -19.70
CA TYR A 21 -1.20 4.13 -19.90
C TYR A 21 -0.97 5.06 -21.10
N PRO A 22 -1.83 5.05 -22.13
CA PRO A 22 -1.67 5.92 -23.29
C PRO A 22 -2.00 7.39 -23.00
N ASP A 23 -2.86 7.65 -22.01
CA ASP A 23 -3.22 8.99 -21.55
C ASP A 23 -2.71 9.22 -20.12
N GLN A 24 -1.61 9.96 -20.02
CA GLN A 24 -1.00 10.30 -18.74
C GLN A 24 -1.84 11.30 -17.94
N ASN A 25 -2.56 12.20 -18.62
CA ASN A 25 -3.41 13.19 -17.95
C ASN A 25 -4.62 12.51 -17.32
N GLY A 26 -5.26 11.57 -18.04
CA GLY A 26 -6.31 10.73 -17.49
C GLY A 26 -5.89 9.94 -16.25
N LEU A 27 -4.66 9.40 -16.24
CA LEU A 27 -4.10 8.73 -15.05
C LEU A 27 -3.96 9.69 -13.87
N GLU A 28 -3.41 10.89 -14.09
CA GLU A 28 -3.23 11.90 -13.04
C GLU A 28 -4.56 12.38 -12.45
N GLN A 29 -5.58 12.57 -13.29
CA GLN A 29 -6.93 12.92 -12.86
C GLN A 29 -7.57 11.82 -12.00
N ALA A 30 -7.45 10.56 -12.44
CA ALA A 30 -7.96 9.43 -11.68
C ALA A 30 -7.28 9.29 -10.31
N GLU A 31 -5.94 9.42 -10.25
CA GLU A 31 -5.20 9.43 -8.99
C GLU A 31 -5.63 10.60 -8.08
N ALA A 32 -5.83 11.80 -8.64
CA ALA A 32 -6.25 12.97 -7.87
C ALA A 32 -7.65 12.78 -7.26
N GLN A 33 -8.59 12.22 -8.02
CA GLN A 33 -9.93 11.91 -7.54
C GLN A 33 -9.89 10.86 -6.41
N LEU A 34 -9.16 9.76 -6.60
CA LEU A 34 -9.05 8.68 -5.60
C LEU A 34 -8.49 9.17 -4.26
N ARG A 35 -7.59 10.15 -4.26
CA ARG A 35 -7.03 10.75 -3.03
C ARG A 35 -8.07 11.48 -2.17
N THR A 36 -9.22 11.85 -2.75
CA THR A 36 -10.30 12.55 -2.02
C THR A 36 -11.26 11.60 -1.30
N PHE A 37 -11.24 10.31 -1.66
CA PHE A 37 -12.14 9.32 -1.09
C PHE A 37 -11.70 8.87 0.30
N PRO A 38 -12.64 8.45 1.16
CA PRO A 38 -12.30 7.90 2.46
C PRO A 38 -11.45 6.64 2.31
N PRO A 39 -10.56 6.36 3.28
CA PRO A 39 -9.79 5.13 3.27
C PRO A 39 -10.71 3.91 3.48
N LEU A 40 -10.32 2.76 2.92
CA LEU A 40 -11.06 1.51 3.11
C LEU A 40 -10.89 0.91 4.51
N VAL A 41 -9.78 1.23 5.18
CA VAL A 41 -9.44 0.77 6.54
C VAL A 41 -8.80 1.90 7.33
N PHE A 42 -8.98 1.88 8.64
CA PHE A 42 -8.37 2.81 9.57
C PHE A 42 -6.98 2.35 10.02
N ALA A 43 -6.13 3.30 10.40
CA ALA A 43 -4.79 3.00 10.93
C ALA A 43 -4.82 2.17 12.23
N GLY A 44 -5.94 2.15 12.96
CA GLY A 44 -6.14 1.28 14.13
C GLY A 44 -6.27 -0.18 13.74
N GLU A 45 -7.04 -0.48 12.70
CA GLU A 45 -7.26 -1.85 12.22
C GLU A 45 -5.96 -2.49 11.73
N ALA A 46 -5.15 -1.73 10.98
CA ALA A 46 -3.82 -2.20 10.55
C ALA A 46 -2.87 -2.46 11.73
N ARG A 47 -2.95 -1.69 12.82
CA ARG A 47 -2.16 -1.92 14.03
C ARG A 47 -2.61 -3.16 14.78
N ASN A 48 -3.91 -3.41 14.86
CA ASN A 48 -4.48 -4.61 15.47
C ASN A 48 -4.04 -5.86 14.69
N LEU A 49 -4.22 -5.85 13.36
CA LEU A 49 -3.77 -6.95 12.50
C LEU A 49 -2.26 -7.20 12.65
N LYS A 50 -1.44 -6.16 12.77
CA LYS A 50 0.00 -6.30 13.02
C LYS A 50 0.31 -7.03 14.33
N GLN A 51 -0.47 -6.79 15.39
CA GLN A 51 -0.31 -7.50 16.67
C GLN A 51 -0.69 -8.98 16.55
N GLU A 52 -1.77 -9.28 15.85
CA GLU A 52 -2.20 -10.66 15.57
C GLU A 52 -1.18 -11.42 14.72
N LEU A 53 -0.67 -10.80 13.64
CA LEU A 53 0.41 -11.35 12.83
C LEU A 53 1.70 -11.56 13.63
N ALA A 54 1.98 -10.72 14.63
CA ALA A 54 3.11 -10.93 15.52
C ALA A 54 2.93 -12.18 16.41
N ALA A 55 1.72 -12.51 16.83
CA ALA A 55 1.42 -13.76 17.54
C ALA A 55 1.60 -14.97 16.62
N VAL A 56 1.15 -14.89 15.36
CA VAL A 56 1.41 -15.92 14.34
C VAL A 56 2.90 -16.14 14.15
N ALA A 57 3.69 -15.06 14.01
CA ALA A 57 5.15 -15.16 13.84
C ALA A 57 5.87 -15.77 15.05
N ARG A 58 5.28 -15.69 16.26
CA ARG A 58 5.79 -16.35 17.48
C ARG A 58 5.28 -17.78 17.66
N GLY A 59 4.42 -18.29 16.77
CA GLY A 59 3.82 -19.63 16.88
C GLY A 59 2.66 -19.72 17.87
N GLU A 60 2.09 -18.58 18.28
CA GLU A 60 0.98 -18.49 19.23
C GLU A 60 -0.41 -18.51 18.54
N ALA A 61 -0.43 -18.36 17.22
CA ALA A 61 -1.65 -18.31 16.39
C ALA A 61 -1.37 -18.86 14.97
N PHE A 62 -2.41 -19.02 14.16
CA PHE A 62 -2.33 -19.46 12.76
C PHE A 62 -2.94 -18.41 11.82
N LEU A 63 -2.35 -18.22 10.63
CA LEU A 63 -2.88 -17.35 9.58
C LEU A 63 -3.54 -18.19 8.48
N LEU A 64 -4.82 -17.92 8.22
CA LEU A 64 -5.51 -18.39 7.03
C LEU A 64 -5.74 -17.19 6.10
N GLN A 65 -5.28 -17.29 4.85
CA GLN A 65 -5.48 -16.28 3.82
C GLN A 65 -5.99 -16.94 2.55
N GLY A 66 -7.09 -16.44 2.00
CA GLY A 66 -7.75 -16.94 0.80
C GLY A 66 -8.77 -15.95 0.28
#